data_AF-A0A4Q4BQ56-F1
#
_entry.id   AF-A0A4Q4BQ56-F1
#
_cell.length_a   1.000
_cell.length_b   1.000
_cell.length_c   1.000
_cell.angle_alpha   90.00
_cell.angle_beta   90.00
_cell.angle_gamma   90.00
#
_symmetry.space_group_name_H-M   'P 1'
#
loop_
_entity.id
_entity.type
_entity.pdbx_description
1 polymer ?
#
loop_
_entity_poly.entity_id
_entity_poly.type
_entity_poly.pdbx_seq_one_letter_code
_entity_poly.pdbx_strand_id
1 'polypeptide(L)'
;MADSDRSAAASGPDGTDRHRDGQGESLAQTTARAGGQPGSGGSERRTYPAGNPSRRSRGPLYAALDLGTNNCRLLIARPHEAGFRVLDGFTRIVRLGEGLSTTGRLSDAAMDRTMEALRLCRNKLREHEPTRMRLIATEACRAASNGEEFIARVERELGLKLEIVDRQT
;
A
#
# COMPACT_ATOMS: atom_id res chain seq x y z
N MET A 1 34.09 22.69 33.88
CA MET A 1 33.22 21.49 33.97
C MET A 1 32.91 21.05 32.55
N ALA A 2 33.39 19.84 32.21
CA ALA A 2 33.11 19.02 31.02
C ALA A 2 33.48 19.59 29.63
N ASP A 3 34.71 19.25 29.25
CA ASP A 3 35.15 18.95 27.89
C ASP A 3 34.33 17.76 27.33
N SER A 4 33.95 17.78 26.06
CA SER A 4 33.30 16.64 25.39
C SER A 4 33.63 16.69 23.92
N ASP A 5 34.79 16.13 23.63
CA ASP A 5 35.33 16.00 22.29
C ASP A 5 34.73 14.79 21.55
N ARG A 6 34.59 14.99 20.25
CA ARG A 6 34.01 14.08 19.26
C ARG A 6 34.82 12.81 19.11
N SER A 7 34.14 11.70 18.79
CA SER A 7 34.74 10.65 17.97
C SER A 7 33.74 10.11 16.95
N ALA A 8 34.16 10.14 15.69
CA ALA A 8 33.55 9.50 14.54
C ALA A 8 34.59 8.55 13.95
N ALA A 9 34.18 7.35 13.52
CA ALA A 9 34.60 6.74 12.25
C ALA A 9 34.16 5.26 12.17
N ALA A 10 33.75 4.90 10.96
CA ALA A 10 33.33 3.58 10.50
C ALA A 10 34.49 2.60 10.28
N SER A 11 34.18 1.31 10.21
CA SER A 11 34.90 0.28 9.42
C SER A 11 34.06 -1.01 9.33
N GLY A 12 33.72 -1.45 8.11
CA GLY A 12 33.64 -2.88 7.76
C GLY A 12 34.88 -3.24 6.93
N PRO A 13 34.94 -4.36 6.17
CA PRO A 13 34.03 -5.51 6.03
C PRO A 13 34.80 -6.87 6.11
N ASP A 14 34.25 -7.93 5.49
CA ASP A 14 34.84 -9.28 5.16
C ASP A 14 34.29 -10.44 6.02
N GLY A 15 33.88 -11.62 5.50
CA GLY A 15 33.85 -12.19 4.17
C GLY A 15 33.36 -13.65 4.23
N THR A 16 33.03 -14.24 3.07
CA THR A 16 32.91 -15.69 2.76
C THR A 16 31.75 -16.47 3.43
N ASP A 17 31.06 -17.44 2.84
CA ASP A 17 31.45 -18.48 1.89
C ASP A 17 30.23 -19.04 1.12
N ARG A 18 30.46 -19.58 -0.08
CA ARG A 18 29.48 -20.25 -0.96
C ARG A 18 29.77 -21.75 -0.94
N HIS A 19 28.75 -22.63 -0.94
CA HIS A 19 28.75 -24.00 -1.52
C HIS A 19 27.50 -24.77 -1.02
N ARG A 20 26.86 -25.73 -1.70
CA ARG A 20 26.94 -26.35 -3.04
C ARG A 20 25.74 -27.33 -3.17
N ASP A 21 25.51 -27.76 -4.40
CA ASP A 21 24.51 -28.65 -5.01
C ASP A 21 24.26 -30.06 -4.40
N GLY A 22 23.18 -30.71 -4.87
CA GLY A 22 23.03 -32.19 -4.97
C GLY A 22 21.59 -32.68 -4.71
N GLN A 23 20.71 -32.88 -5.72
CA GLN A 23 20.55 -34.01 -6.66
C GLN A 23 19.87 -35.30 -6.13
N GLY A 24 18.86 -35.78 -6.88
CA GLY A 24 18.47 -37.20 -7.10
C GLY A 24 17.56 -37.87 -6.06
N GLU A 25 16.67 -38.85 -6.35
CA GLU A 25 16.31 -39.66 -7.54
C GLU A 25 14.89 -40.27 -7.28
N SER A 26 13.93 -40.27 -8.21
CA SER A 26 13.47 -41.38 -9.09
C SER A 26 13.34 -42.80 -8.50
N LEU A 27 12.16 -43.43 -8.68
CA LEU A 27 11.86 -44.84 -9.09
C LEU A 27 10.34 -45.10 -8.88
N ALA A 28 9.50 -45.12 -9.93
CA ALA A 28 9.19 -46.24 -10.85
C ALA A 28 8.57 -47.46 -10.13
N GLN A 29 7.30 -47.82 -10.40
CA GLN A 29 6.80 -48.95 -11.22
C GLN A 29 5.54 -49.51 -10.50
N THR A 30 4.51 -50.16 -11.05
CA THR A 30 4.31 -50.92 -12.30
C THR A 30 2.82 -51.33 -12.43
N THR A 31 2.30 -51.27 -13.66
CA THR A 31 1.27 -52.12 -14.35
C THR A 31 -0.05 -52.55 -13.69
N ALA A 32 -1.16 -52.41 -14.45
CA ALA A 32 -1.91 -53.56 -15.01
C ALA A 32 -2.99 -53.10 -16.02
N ARG A 33 -3.28 -53.97 -16.99
CA ARG A 33 -4.05 -53.76 -18.23
C ARG A 33 -5.51 -54.23 -18.15
N ALA A 34 -6.24 -53.83 -19.21
CA ALA A 34 -7.46 -54.43 -19.81
C ALA A 34 -8.79 -54.02 -19.17
N GLY A 35 -9.89 -53.73 -19.88
CA GLY A 35 -10.24 -53.74 -21.30
C GLY A 35 -11.77 -53.52 -21.40
N GLY A 36 -12.29 -53.09 -22.56
CA GLY A 36 -13.74 -53.14 -22.87
C GLY A 36 -14.41 -51.82 -23.25
N GLN A 37 -14.85 -51.72 -24.51
CA GLN A 37 -15.93 -50.86 -25.03
C GLN A 37 -17.12 -51.78 -25.43
N PRO A 38 -18.33 -51.30 -25.79
CA PRO A 38 -18.94 -49.97 -25.67
C PRO A 38 -20.38 -50.02 -25.07
N GLY A 39 -21.01 -48.88 -24.80
CA GLY A 39 -22.42 -48.80 -24.40
C GLY A 39 -23.05 -47.47 -24.79
N SER A 40 -24.00 -47.54 -25.73
CA SER A 40 -24.78 -46.43 -26.27
C SER A 40 -25.98 -46.09 -25.38
N GLY A 41 -26.32 -44.80 -25.28
CA GLY A 41 -27.68 -44.33 -24.95
C GLY A 41 -27.83 -43.69 -23.56
N GLY A 42 -28.29 -42.44 -23.53
CA GLY A 42 -28.76 -41.80 -22.30
C GLY A 42 -28.65 -40.28 -22.36
N SER A 43 -29.80 -39.63 -22.47
CA SER A 43 -30.01 -38.19 -22.49
C SER A 43 -29.63 -37.49 -21.17
N GLU A 44 -29.43 -36.17 -21.28
CA GLU A 44 -29.61 -35.19 -20.21
C GLU A 44 -28.70 -35.28 -18.97
N ARG A 45 -27.71 -34.38 -18.94
CA ARG A 45 -27.73 -33.19 -18.07
C ARG A 45 -26.45 -32.42 -18.33
N ARG A 46 -26.58 -31.26 -18.97
CA ARG A 46 -25.52 -30.26 -19.04
C ARG A 46 -25.26 -29.80 -17.61
N THR A 47 -24.23 -30.36 -16.98
CA THR A 47 -23.71 -29.90 -15.68
C THR A 47 -23.11 -28.52 -15.90
N TYR A 48 -23.89 -27.49 -15.58
CA TYR A 48 -23.32 -26.17 -15.31
C TYR A 48 -22.37 -26.33 -14.12
N PRO A 49 -21.10 -25.90 -14.21
CA PRO A 49 -20.24 -25.91 -13.03
C PRO A 49 -20.91 -25.05 -11.97
N ALA A 50 -21.22 -25.64 -10.83
CA ALA A 50 -21.73 -24.95 -9.67
C ALA A 50 -20.73 -23.83 -9.33
N GLY A 51 -21.13 -22.58 -9.61
CA GLY A 51 -20.36 -21.41 -9.25
C GLY A 51 -20.05 -21.47 -7.76
N ASN A 52 -18.76 -21.44 -7.44
CA ASN A 52 -18.25 -21.49 -6.08
C ASN A 52 -18.99 -20.46 -5.18
N PRO A 53 -19.77 -20.87 -4.17
CA PRO A 53 -20.61 -19.98 -3.36
C PRO A 53 -19.80 -19.10 -2.37
N SER A 54 -18.47 -19.14 -2.41
CA SER A 54 -17.60 -18.49 -1.43
C SER A 54 -17.18 -17.05 -1.78
N ARG A 55 -17.53 -16.52 -2.95
CA ARG A 55 -17.41 -15.07 -3.21
C ARG A 55 -18.73 -14.36 -2.89
N ARG A 56 -19.26 -14.54 -1.67
CA ARG A 56 -20.15 -13.49 -1.11
C ARG A 56 -19.40 -12.19 -1.31
N SER A 57 -19.92 -11.29 -2.14
CA SER A 57 -19.20 -10.08 -2.51
C SER A 57 -18.77 -9.42 -1.21
N ARG A 58 -17.46 -9.41 -0.96
CA ARG A 58 -16.92 -8.65 0.15
C ARG A 58 -17.29 -7.22 -0.25
N GLY A 59 -18.27 -6.63 0.45
CA GLY A 59 -18.86 -5.33 0.10
C GLY A 59 -17.80 -4.25 -0.20
N PRO A 60 -18.19 -3.13 -0.82
CA PRO A 60 -17.26 -2.17 -1.40
C PRO A 60 -16.18 -1.73 -0.41
N LEU A 61 -14.97 -1.54 -0.94
CA LEU A 61 -13.84 -1.01 -0.19
C LEU A 61 -13.80 0.50 -0.32
N TYR A 62 -13.46 1.16 0.78
CA TYR A 62 -13.31 2.60 0.86
C TYR A 62 -11.92 2.92 1.36
N ALA A 63 -11.33 3.99 0.83
CA ALA A 63 -10.06 4.51 1.34
C ALA A 63 -10.17 6.00 1.69
N ALA A 64 -9.50 6.39 2.76
CA ALA A 64 -9.35 7.78 3.16
C ALA A 64 -7.88 8.07 3.43
N LEU A 65 -7.33 9.08 2.74
CA LEU A 65 -5.98 9.59 2.96
C LEU A 65 -6.08 11.02 3.51
N ASP A 66 -5.44 11.24 4.66
CA ASP A 66 -5.32 12.52 5.36
C ASP A 66 -3.85 12.94 5.35
N LEU A 67 -3.58 14.11 4.78
CA LEU A 67 -2.30 14.79 4.89
C LEU A 67 -2.44 16.04 5.75
N GLY A 68 -1.97 15.92 7.00
CA GLY A 68 -1.92 16.99 7.98
C GLY A 68 -0.58 17.70 8.04
N THR A 69 -0.48 18.66 8.97
CA THR A 69 0.77 19.38 9.28
C THR A 69 1.85 18.47 9.86
N ASN A 70 1.46 17.44 10.61
CA ASN A 70 2.40 16.55 11.29
C ASN A 70 2.40 15.12 10.73
N ASN A 71 1.22 14.59 10.38
CA ASN A 71 1.04 13.19 10.03
C ASN A 71 0.44 13.03 8.63
N CYS A 72 0.83 11.95 7.96
CA CYS A 72 0.13 11.40 6.82
C CYS A 72 -0.51 10.08 7.25
N ARG A 73 -1.81 9.91 6.99
CA ARG A 73 -2.59 8.73 7.36
C ARG A 73 -3.36 8.20 6.17
N LEU A 74 -3.43 6.89 6.05
CA LEU A 74 -4.30 6.17 5.13
C LEU A 74 -5.07 5.10 5.91
N LEU A 75 -6.36 5.01 5.67
CA LEU A 75 -7.21 3.90 6.13
C LEU A 75 -7.93 3.29 4.94
N ILE A 76 -7.94 1.96 4.87
CA ILE A 76 -8.72 1.18 3.91
C ILE A 76 -9.67 0.30 4.69
N ALA A 77 -10.96 0.42 4.43
CA ALA A 77 -11.99 -0.24 5.21
C ALA A 77 -13.18 -0.67 4.37
N ARG A 78 -14.00 -1.55 4.94
CA ARG A 78 -15.27 -1.99 4.35
C ARG A 78 -16.42 -1.82 5.33
N PRO A 79 -17.66 -1.60 4.86
CA PRO A 79 -18.83 -1.60 5.72
C PRO A 79 -18.98 -2.93 6.45
N HIS A 80 -19.37 -2.85 7.71
CA HIS A 80 -19.71 -3.94 8.60
C HIS A 80 -20.93 -3.52 9.44
N GLU A 81 -21.67 -4.47 10.02
CA GLU A 81 -22.99 -4.32 10.67
C GLU A 81 -23.31 -2.93 11.29
N ALA A 82 -22.39 -2.35 12.07
CA ALA A 82 -22.56 -1.04 12.72
C ALA A 82 -21.41 -0.04 12.44
N GLY A 83 -20.72 -0.13 11.30
CA GLY A 83 -19.65 0.81 10.95
C GLY A 83 -18.69 0.29 9.89
N PHE A 84 -17.40 0.46 10.13
CA PHE A 84 -16.34 0.05 9.22
C PHE A 84 -15.38 -0.95 9.88
N ARG A 85 -15.04 -2.00 9.14
CA ARG A 85 -13.90 -2.86 9.47
C ARG A 85 -12.69 -2.39 8.68
N VAL A 86 -11.66 -1.92 9.38
CA VAL A 86 -10.37 -1.58 8.78
C VAL A 86 -9.68 -2.85 8.30
N LEU A 87 -9.20 -2.83 7.07
CA LEU A 87 -8.49 -3.93 6.42
C LEU A 87 -6.99 -3.64 6.33
N ASP A 88 -6.64 -2.38 6.11
CA ASP A 88 -5.27 -1.93 6.08
C ASP A 88 -5.20 -0.46 6.52
N GLY A 89 -4.03 -0.07 7.01
CA GLY A 89 -3.77 1.29 7.45
C GLY A 89 -2.30 1.64 7.31
N PHE A 90 -2.04 2.94 7.26
CA PHE A 90 -0.70 3.50 7.30
C PHE A 90 -0.75 4.81 8.07
N THR A 91 0.23 5.02 8.93
CA THR A 91 0.43 6.31 9.60
C THR A 91 1.91 6.60 9.64
N ARG A 92 2.29 7.83 9.30
CA ARG A 92 3.67 8.28 9.41
C ARG A 92 3.74 9.74 9.81
N ILE A 93 4.63 10.04 10.75
CA ILE A 93 5.02 11.40 11.08
C ILE A 93 5.88 11.93 9.92
N VAL A 94 5.39 12.97 9.25
CA VAL A 94 6.07 13.62 8.12
C VAL A 94 6.53 15.04 8.46
N ARG A 95 5.87 15.69 9.43
CA ARG A 95 6.14 17.08 9.85
C ARG A 95 6.14 18.05 8.67
N LEU A 96 5.13 17.95 7.81
CA LEU A 96 5.00 18.79 6.61
C LEU A 96 5.01 20.29 6.93
N GLY A 97 4.39 20.68 8.06
CA GLY A 97 4.32 22.07 8.50
C GLY A 97 5.55 22.57 9.29
N GLU A 98 6.65 21.82 9.35
CA GLU A 98 7.84 22.28 10.06
C GLU A 98 8.44 23.54 9.40
N GLY A 99 8.75 24.54 10.21
CA GLY A 99 9.28 25.83 9.74
C GLY A 99 8.25 26.75 9.07
N LEU A 100 7.02 26.27 8.80
CA LEU A 100 5.99 27.00 8.07
C LEU A 100 5.61 28.34 8.73
N SER A 101 5.49 28.37 10.06
CA SER A 101 5.18 29.61 10.80
C SER A 101 6.24 30.69 10.64
N THR A 102 7.48 30.31 10.34
CA THR A 102 8.62 31.22 10.24
C THR A 102 8.90 31.61 8.80
N THR A 103 8.78 30.65 7.86
CA THR A 103 9.16 30.83 6.46
C THR A 103 7.98 31.14 5.54
N GLY A 104 6.75 30.82 5.96
CA GLY A 104 5.56 30.84 5.09
C GLY A 104 5.62 29.81 3.95
N ARG A 105 6.52 28.83 4.02
CA ARG A 105 6.79 27.83 2.98
C ARG A 105 7.02 26.44 3.55
N LEU A 106 6.59 25.42 2.81
CA LEU A 106 6.99 24.03 3.05
C LEU A 106 8.47 23.88 2.72
N SER A 107 9.24 23.27 3.62
CA SER A 107 10.67 22.97 3.36
C SER A 107 10.81 21.78 2.41
N ASP A 108 11.89 21.77 1.60
CA ASP A 108 12.17 20.67 0.68
C ASP A 108 12.29 19.33 1.42
N ALA A 109 12.97 19.33 2.57
CA ALA A 109 13.12 18.14 3.40
C ALA A 109 11.76 17.59 3.88
N ALA A 110 10.82 18.46 4.25
CA ALA A 110 9.48 18.05 4.67
C ALA A 110 8.64 17.54 3.50
N MET A 111 8.75 18.18 2.34
CA MET A 111 8.10 17.72 1.11
C MET A 111 8.61 16.34 0.69
N ASP A 112 9.91 16.11 0.67
CA ASP A 112 10.51 14.83 0.25
C ASP A 112 10.13 13.69 1.21
N ARG A 113 10.18 13.93 2.53
CA ARG A 113 9.66 12.95 3.51
C ARG A 113 8.17 12.68 3.31
N THR A 114 7.40 13.66 2.87
CA THR A 114 5.97 13.46 2.60
C THR A 114 5.75 12.68 1.31
N MET A 115 6.52 12.96 0.25
CA MET A 115 6.48 12.21 -1.01
C MET A 115 6.74 10.72 -0.79
N GLU A 116 7.72 10.38 0.04
CA GLU A 116 7.98 8.98 0.41
C GLU A 116 6.80 8.33 1.16
N ALA A 117 6.02 9.10 1.91
CA ALA A 117 4.89 8.56 2.69
C ALA A 117 3.74 8.26 1.74
N LEU A 118 3.48 9.20 0.84
CA LEU A 118 2.47 9.11 -0.18
C LEU A 118 2.77 7.99 -1.19
N ARG A 119 4.05 7.68 -1.48
CA ARG A 119 4.44 6.50 -2.26
C ARG A 119 3.99 5.19 -1.62
N LEU A 120 4.16 5.05 -0.30
CA LEU A 120 3.69 3.88 0.44
C LEU A 120 2.16 3.81 0.45
N CYS A 121 1.49 4.94 0.68
CA CYS A 121 0.03 5.02 0.58
C CYS A 121 -0.48 4.60 -0.79
N ARG A 122 0.12 5.11 -1.88
CA ARG A 122 -0.22 4.75 -3.26
C ARG A 122 -0.09 3.25 -3.49
N ASN A 123 0.97 2.62 -2.99
CA ASN A 123 1.16 1.18 -3.15
C ASN A 123 0.03 0.39 -2.48
N LYS A 124 -0.37 0.77 -1.26
CA LYS A 124 -1.53 0.18 -0.59
C LYS A 124 -2.84 0.42 -1.35
N LEU A 125 -3.06 1.63 -1.85
CA LEU A 125 -4.25 1.94 -2.68
C LEU A 125 -4.30 1.07 -3.95
N ARG A 126 -3.15 0.79 -4.58
CA ARG A 126 -3.07 -0.11 -5.74
C ARG A 126 -3.28 -1.58 -5.40
N GLU A 127 -2.84 -2.01 -4.23
CA GLU A 127 -3.00 -3.40 -3.78
C GLU A 127 -4.46 -3.74 -3.46
N HIS A 128 -5.17 -2.82 -2.81
CA HIS A 128 -6.55 -3.05 -2.37
C HIS A 128 -7.61 -2.60 -3.37
N GLU A 129 -7.27 -1.75 -4.34
CA GLU A 129 -8.17 -1.23 -5.37
C GLU A 129 -9.54 -0.75 -4.81
N PRO A 130 -9.54 0.23 -3.88
CA PRO A 130 -10.77 0.64 -3.21
C PRO A 130 -11.78 1.20 -4.21
N THR A 131 -13.04 0.82 -4.04
CA THR A 131 -14.16 1.24 -4.90
C THR A 131 -14.36 2.75 -4.87
N ARG A 132 -14.11 3.39 -3.73
CA ARG A 132 -14.14 4.84 -3.57
C ARG A 132 -12.98 5.28 -2.68
N MET A 133 -12.39 6.43 -3.00
CA MET A 133 -11.35 7.03 -2.18
C MET A 133 -11.54 8.54 -2.05
N ARG A 134 -11.14 9.08 -0.90
CA ARG A 134 -11.02 10.52 -0.68
C ARG A 134 -9.61 10.84 -0.17
N LEU A 135 -8.88 11.70 -0.88
CA LEU A 135 -7.51 12.08 -0.57
C LEU A 135 -7.45 13.57 -0.27
N ILE A 136 -7.04 13.91 0.95
CA ILE A 136 -7.20 15.25 1.48
C ILE A 136 -5.86 15.79 1.96
N ALA A 137 -5.56 17.03 1.59
CA ALA A 137 -4.52 17.85 2.21
C ALA A 137 -5.18 18.96 3.03
N THR A 138 -4.67 19.21 4.24
CA THR A 138 -5.30 20.16 5.17
C THR A 138 -4.41 21.39 5.40
N GLU A 139 -4.08 21.67 6.65
CA GLU A 139 -3.63 22.97 7.13
C GLU A 139 -2.27 23.41 6.58
N ALA A 140 -1.29 22.51 6.45
CA ALA A 140 0.04 22.89 5.96
C ALA A 140 0.02 23.33 4.49
N CYS A 141 -0.68 22.59 3.62
CA CYS A 141 -0.74 22.93 2.20
C CYS A 141 -1.54 24.22 1.96
N ARG A 142 -2.61 24.47 2.72
CA ARG A 142 -3.33 25.74 2.61
C ARG A 142 -2.50 26.94 3.08
N ALA A 143 -1.78 26.80 4.20
CA ALA A 143 -1.08 27.92 4.81
C ALA A 143 0.25 28.27 4.11
N ALA A 144 0.82 27.35 3.33
CA ALA A 144 2.09 27.57 2.64
C ALA A 144 1.92 28.24 1.28
N SER A 145 2.76 29.22 0.99
CA SER A 145 2.78 29.88 -0.34
C SER A 145 3.16 28.95 -1.50
N ASN A 146 3.80 27.81 -1.21
CA ASN A 146 4.13 26.74 -2.18
C ASN A 146 3.30 25.46 -1.98
N GLY A 147 2.15 25.55 -1.30
CA GLY A 147 1.30 24.39 -1.07
C GLY A 147 0.70 23.80 -2.35
N GLU A 148 0.17 24.64 -3.25
CA GLU A 148 -0.38 24.19 -4.53
C GLU A 148 0.67 23.53 -5.42
N GLU A 149 1.89 24.08 -5.44
CA GLU A 149 3.04 23.50 -6.16
C GLU A 149 3.35 22.09 -5.65
N PHE A 150 3.35 21.91 -4.32
CA PHE A 150 3.54 20.60 -3.71
C PHE A 150 2.44 19.61 -4.09
N ILE A 151 1.16 20.02 -4.09
CA ILE A 151 0.05 19.16 -4.53
C ILE A 151 0.19 18.79 -6.01
N ALA A 152 0.56 19.74 -6.88
CA ALA A 152 0.80 19.47 -8.29
C ALA A 152 1.97 18.49 -8.49
N ARG A 153 3.02 18.56 -7.66
CA ARG A 153 4.12 17.59 -7.65
C ARG A 153 3.63 16.20 -7.26
N VAL A 154 2.78 16.09 -6.22
CA VAL A 154 2.19 14.82 -5.79
C VAL A 154 1.37 14.18 -6.90
N GLU A 155 0.51 14.94 -7.58
CA GLU A 155 -0.28 14.43 -8.70
C GLU A 155 0.62 13.96 -9.86
N ARG A 156 1.61 14.78 -10.25
CA ARG A 156 2.51 14.47 -11.36
C ARG A 156 3.37 13.22 -11.11
N GLU A 157 3.94 13.08 -9.91
CA GLU A 157 4.88 11.97 -9.63
C GLU A 157 4.18 10.70 -9.15
N LEU A 158 3.05 10.82 -8.45
CA LEU A 158 2.39 9.70 -7.76
C LEU A 158 1.02 9.36 -8.31
N GLY A 159 0.43 10.22 -9.14
CA GLY A 159 -0.94 10.06 -9.64
C GLY A 159 -2.01 10.23 -8.57
N LEU A 160 -1.66 10.78 -7.40
CA LEU A 160 -2.59 11.02 -6.30
C LEU A 160 -3.15 12.44 -6.40
N LYS A 161 -4.46 12.56 -6.62
CA LYS A 161 -5.15 13.86 -6.65
C LYS A 161 -5.62 14.21 -5.25
N LEU A 162 -4.86 15.04 -4.54
CA LEU A 162 -5.21 15.50 -3.20
C LEU A 162 -6.04 16.78 -3.31
N GLU A 163 -7.16 16.81 -2.61
CA GLU A 163 -8.00 17.98 -2.46
C GLU A 163 -7.53 18.79 -1.24
N ILE A 164 -7.27 20.09 -1.40
CA ILE A 164 -7.05 20.98 -0.27
C ILE A 164 -8.42 21.36 0.30
N VAL A 165 -8.70 21.01 1.56
CA VAL A 165 -9.99 21.31 2.19
C VAL A 165 -9.87 22.29 3.34
N ASP A 166 -10.93 23.07 3.51
CA ASP A 166 -11.12 23.97 4.64
C ASP A 166 -11.80 23.31 5.83
N ARG A 167 -11.63 23.95 6.99
CA ARG A 167 -12.11 23.45 8.30
C ARG A 167 -13.64 23.42 8.41
N GLN A 168 -14.38 23.93 7.42
CA GLN A 168 -15.83 24.12 7.44
C GLN A 168 -16.64 23.10 6.61
N THR A 169 -16.00 22.04 6.09
CA THR A 169 -16.65 21.00 5.28
C THR A 169 -16.30 19.62 5.80
#